data_AF-A0A6F8V3Z0-F1
#
_entry.id   AF-A0A6F8V3Z0-F1
#
_cell.length_a   1.000
_cell.length_b   1.000
_cell.length_c   1.000
_cell.angle_alpha   90.00
_cell.angle_beta   90.00
_cell.angle_gamma   90.00
#
_symmetry.space_group_name_H-M   'P 1'
#
loop_
_entity.id
_entity.type
_entity.pdbx_description
1 polymer ?
#
loop_
_entity_poly.entity_id
_entity_poly.type
_entity_poly.pdbx_seq_one_letter_code
_entity_poly.pdbx_strand_id
1 'polypeptide(L)'
;MTSTSAAAIDREELFAIATEVRSFLDPRWIEFQRQRGLVYASHPSTGMCRLSALFLLRVLEQELPAVGWQCLGGSPDAADEDVDPALGLPGGYRDSDGNWSGHYWVADGDFELVVDITADQFGGEPVVVIEDVADGAYRENYVSAAVVERLKDVRDRVAGWLDEWASQHEIGWSAAHSSLGRGLR
;
A
#
# COMPACT_ATOMS: atom_id res chain seq x y z
N MET A 1 13.51 14.43 -30.17
CA MET A 1 13.44 13.82 -28.82
C MET A 1 12.15 14.33 -28.20
N THR A 2 11.06 13.61 -28.43
CA THR A 2 9.76 13.90 -27.83
C THR A 2 9.80 13.41 -26.39
N SER A 3 9.80 14.35 -25.44
CA SER A 3 9.62 14.07 -24.02
C SER A 3 8.22 13.47 -23.86
N THR A 4 8.16 12.21 -23.47
CA THR A 4 6.91 11.58 -23.05
C THR A 4 6.53 12.25 -21.73
N SER A 5 5.53 13.13 -21.78
CA SER A 5 4.83 13.55 -20.57
C SER A 5 4.32 12.29 -19.90
N ALA A 6 4.78 11.98 -18.69
CA ALA A 6 4.05 11.06 -17.83
C ALA A 6 2.61 11.58 -17.77
N ALA A 7 1.64 10.73 -18.11
CA ALA A 7 0.25 11.09 -17.84
C ALA A 7 0.16 11.27 -16.33
N ALA A 8 -0.30 12.43 -15.87
CA ALA A 8 -0.58 12.63 -14.45
C ALA A 8 -1.50 11.49 -13.99
N ILE A 9 -1.10 10.79 -12.92
CA ILE A 9 -1.88 9.70 -12.35
C ILE A 9 -3.22 10.30 -11.89
N ASP A 10 -4.34 9.75 -12.35
CA ASP A 10 -5.64 10.21 -11.90
C ASP A 10 -5.84 9.79 -10.44
N ARG A 11 -5.78 10.77 -9.53
CA ARG A 11 -5.89 10.54 -8.09
C ARG A 11 -7.25 9.96 -7.70
N GLU A 12 -8.33 10.32 -8.40
CA GLU A 12 -9.66 9.76 -8.12
C GLU A 12 -9.72 8.29 -8.53
N GLU A 13 -9.14 7.94 -9.68
CA GLU A 13 -8.99 6.55 -10.12
C GLU A 13 -8.16 5.73 -9.12
N LEU A 14 -7.02 6.26 -8.68
CA LEU A 14 -6.15 5.60 -7.72
C LEU A 14 -6.83 5.38 -6.36
N PHE A 15 -7.55 6.39 -5.88
CA PHE A 15 -8.33 6.29 -4.64
C PHE A 15 -9.46 5.26 -4.77
N ALA A 16 -10.13 5.20 -5.92
CA ALA A 16 -11.15 4.20 -6.19
C ALA A 16 -10.58 2.77 -6.20
N ILE A 17 -9.44 2.55 -6.85
CA ILE A 17 -8.74 1.25 -6.83
C ILE A 17 -8.36 0.87 -5.39
N ALA A 18 -7.73 1.78 -4.65
CA ALA A 18 -7.32 1.52 -3.27
C ALA A 18 -8.52 1.23 -2.34
N THR A 19 -9.65 1.89 -2.56
CA THR A 19 -10.90 1.65 -1.82
C THR A 19 -11.50 0.28 -2.10
N GLU A 20 -11.47 -0.17 -3.35
CA GLU A 20 -11.96 -1.51 -3.70
C GLU A 20 -11.05 -2.60 -3.13
N VAL A 21 -9.73 -2.41 -3.24
CA VAL A 21 -8.74 -3.30 -2.61
C VAL A 21 -8.97 -3.37 -1.10
N ARG A 22 -9.19 -2.23 -0.44
CA ARG A 22 -9.51 -2.19 1.00
C ARG A 22 -10.78 -2.99 1.32
N SER A 23 -11.85 -2.77 0.57
CA SER A 23 -13.14 -3.44 0.76
C SER A 23 -13.02 -4.96 0.59
N PHE A 24 -12.19 -5.40 -0.35
CA PHE A 24 -11.89 -6.81 -0.55
C PHE A 24 -11.06 -7.40 0.61
N LEU A 25 -10.08 -6.67 1.12
CA LEU A 25 -9.17 -7.19 2.14
C LEU A 25 -9.74 -7.17 3.55
N ASP A 26 -10.61 -6.21 3.90
CA ASP A 26 -11.21 -6.08 5.24
C ASP A 26 -11.75 -7.40 5.83
N PRO A 27 -12.67 -8.14 5.16
CA PRO A 27 -13.17 -9.42 5.69
C PRO A 27 -12.08 -10.50 5.77
N ARG A 28 -11.07 -10.43 4.89
CA ARG A 28 -9.97 -11.41 4.83
C ARG A 28 -8.96 -11.21 5.94
N TRP A 29 -8.71 -9.97 6.35
CA TRP A 29 -7.89 -9.67 7.52
C TRP A 29 -8.52 -10.21 8.80
N ILE A 30 -9.83 -10.05 8.97
CA ILE A 30 -10.56 -10.57 10.13
C ILE A 30 -10.42 -12.09 10.20
N GLU A 31 -10.64 -12.78 9.08
CA GLU A 31 -10.50 -14.24 9.02
C GLU A 31 -9.06 -14.69 9.24
N PHE A 32 -8.08 -14.01 8.65
CA PHE A 32 -6.67 -14.33 8.85
C PHE A 32 -6.22 -14.15 10.30
N GLN A 33 -6.64 -13.06 10.96
CA GLN A 33 -6.35 -12.84 12.38
C GLN A 33 -6.97 -13.94 13.26
N ARG A 34 -8.22 -14.33 12.96
CA ARG A 34 -8.91 -15.43 13.65
C ARG A 34 -8.16 -16.75 13.49
N GLN A 35 -7.71 -17.09 12.28
CA GLN A 35 -6.92 -18.31 12.01
C GLN A 35 -5.61 -18.35 12.81
N ARG A 36 -5.03 -17.18 13.12
CA ARG A 36 -3.79 -17.07 13.90
C ARG A 36 -4.02 -16.98 15.41
N GLY A 37 -5.27 -17.06 15.87
CA GLY A 37 -5.60 -16.90 17.29
C GLY A 37 -5.26 -15.51 17.85
N LEU A 38 -5.14 -14.51 16.98
CA LEU A 38 -4.97 -13.13 17.39
C LEU A 38 -6.31 -12.65 17.94
N VAL A 39 -6.30 -12.16 19.19
CA VAL A 39 -7.47 -11.48 19.77
C VAL A 39 -7.79 -10.30 18.86
N TYR A 40 -9.08 -10.12 18.51
CA TYR A 40 -9.54 -9.03 17.62
C TYR A 40 -8.78 -7.75 17.96
N ALA A 41 -7.89 -7.33 17.06
CA ALA A 41 -7.19 -6.09 17.21
C ALA A 41 -8.21 -4.94 17.22
N SER A 42 -7.83 -3.79 17.79
CA SER A 42 -8.70 -2.61 17.83
C SER A 42 -9.21 -2.21 16.44
N HIS A 43 -8.44 -2.49 15.38
CA HIS A 43 -8.83 -2.31 13.98
C HIS A 43 -8.49 -3.55 13.13
N PRO A 44 -9.34 -3.93 12.15
CA PRO A 44 -9.09 -5.04 11.24
C PRO A 44 -7.74 -4.99 10.49
N SER A 45 -7.20 -3.80 10.21
CA SER A 45 -5.92 -3.63 9.51
C SER A 45 -4.68 -3.84 10.39
N THR A 46 -4.83 -3.99 11.70
CA THR A 46 -3.71 -4.08 12.64
C THR A 46 -2.79 -5.24 12.33
N GLY A 47 -1.51 -4.95 12.08
CA GLY A 47 -0.50 -5.94 11.73
C GLY A 47 -0.67 -6.54 10.33
N MET A 48 -1.55 -5.98 9.49
CA MET A 48 -1.82 -6.44 8.13
C MET A 48 -1.05 -5.66 7.07
N CYS A 49 -0.22 -4.67 7.43
CA CYS A 49 0.46 -3.78 6.49
C CYS A 49 1.27 -4.52 5.40
N ARG A 50 2.08 -5.53 5.76
CA ARG A 50 2.87 -6.30 4.76
C ARG A 50 2.00 -7.06 3.75
N LEU A 51 0.94 -7.73 4.24
CA LEU A 51 0.00 -8.46 3.38
C LEU A 51 -0.69 -7.49 2.42
N SER A 52 -1.12 -6.35 2.96
CA SER A 52 -1.94 -5.36 2.26
C SER A 52 -1.12 -4.57 1.25
N ALA A 53 0.08 -4.13 1.61
CA ALA A 53 1.00 -3.45 0.70
C ALA A 53 1.43 -4.36 -0.46
N LEU A 54 1.72 -5.65 -0.21
CA LEU A 54 2.05 -6.58 -1.29
C LEU A 54 0.85 -6.85 -2.21
N PHE A 55 -0.35 -7.05 -1.64
CA PHE A 55 -1.56 -7.26 -2.45
C PHE A 55 -1.87 -6.03 -3.30
N LEU A 56 -1.89 -4.84 -2.68
CA LEU A 56 -2.13 -3.57 -3.35
C LEU A 56 -1.10 -3.31 -4.45
N LEU A 57 0.19 -3.57 -4.19
CA LEU A 57 1.25 -3.46 -5.21
C LEU A 57 0.90 -4.29 -6.45
N ARG A 58 0.46 -5.53 -6.29
CA ARG A 58 0.12 -6.40 -7.43
C ARG A 58 -1.10 -5.91 -8.20
N VAL A 59 -2.11 -5.39 -7.53
CA VAL A 59 -3.28 -4.80 -8.19
C VAL A 59 -2.88 -3.54 -8.96
N LEU A 60 -2.08 -2.66 -8.34
CA LEU A 60 -1.62 -1.42 -8.99
C LEU A 60 -0.67 -1.69 -10.16
N GLU A 61 0.21 -2.70 -10.09
CA GLU A 61 1.04 -3.15 -11.22
C GLU A 61 0.20 -3.63 -12.40
N GLN A 62 -1.00 -4.19 -12.15
CA GLN A 62 -1.92 -4.66 -13.20
C GLN A 62 -2.75 -3.53 -13.79
N GLU A 63 -3.33 -2.67 -12.95
CA GLU A 63 -4.23 -1.59 -13.39
C GLU A 63 -3.46 -0.39 -13.95
N LEU A 64 -2.29 -0.08 -13.38
CA LEU A 64 -1.48 1.10 -13.70
C LEU A 64 0.00 0.72 -13.94
N PRO A 65 0.30 -0.12 -14.95
CA PRO A 65 1.63 -0.71 -15.16
C PRO A 65 2.74 0.30 -15.50
N ALA A 66 2.39 1.50 -15.96
CA ALA A 66 3.36 2.51 -16.40
C ALA A 66 3.98 3.33 -15.25
N VAL A 67 3.46 3.22 -14.02
CA VAL A 67 3.87 4.05 -12.88
C VAL A 67 5.17 3.57 -12.22
N GLY A 68 5.50 2.28 -12.33
CA GLY A 68 6.66 1.71 -11.66
C GLY A 68 6.49 1.60 -10.14
N TRP A 69 5.33 1.09 -9.71
CA TRP A 69 5.00 0.90 -8.30
C TRP A 69 6.03 0.05 -7.54
N GLN A 70 6.22 0.39 -6.27
CA GLN A 70 7.09 -0.33 -5.36
C GLN A 70 6.48 -0.41 -3.96
N CYS A 71 6.79 -1.49 -3.24
CA CYS A 71 6.47 -1.58 -1.81
C CYS A 71 7.65 -1.00 -1.02
N LEU A 72 7.36 -0.03 -0.16
CA LEU A 72 8.31 0.58 0.74
C LEU A 72 7.94 0.28 2.20
N GLY A 73 8.87 0.54 3.09
CA GLY A 73 8.61 0.46 4.52
C GLY A 73 9.67 1.14 5.34
N GLY A 74 9.40 1.24 6.63
CA GLY A 74 10.38 1.75 7.58
C GLY A 74 10.07 1.36 9.02
N SER A 75 11.02 1.70 9.90
CA SER A 75 10.96 1.46 11.34
C SER A 75 11.50 2.67 12.10
N PRO A 76 10.91 2.99 13.28
CA PRO A 76 11.51 3.95 14.19
C PRO A 76 12.72 3.38 14.95
N ASP A 77 12.89 2.06 14.96
CA ASP A 77 13.93 1.40 15.75
C ASP A 77 15.26 1.37 15.00
N ALA A 78 16.25 2.10 15.53
CA ALA A 78 17.61 2.13 15.03
C ALA A 78 18.33 0.77 15.09
N ALA A 79 17.86 -0.14 15.94
CA ALA A 79 18.43 -1.47 16.11
C ALA A 79 17.83 -2.51 15.15
N ASP A 80 16.79 -2.16 14.39
CA ASP A 80 16.26 -3.02 13.34
C ASP A 80 17.32 -3.16 12.23
N GLU A 81 17.80 -4.38 12.01
CA GLU A 81 18.93 -4.69 11.11
C GLU A 81 18.64 -4.37 9.64
N ASP A 82 17.36 -4.22 9.30
CA ASP A 82 16.90 -3.90 7.96
C ASP A 82 16.89 -2.39 7.69
N VAL A 83 17.12 -1.55 8.71
CA VAL A 83 17.20 -0.09 8.57
C VAL A 83 18.51 0.29 7.88
N ASP A 84 18.41 1.08 6.81
CA ASP A 84 19.54 1.73 6.16
C ASP A 84 19.97 2.97 6.97
N PRO A 85 21.17 2.98 7.57
CA PRO A 85 21.65 4.13 8.34
C PRO A 85 21.78 5.42 7.51
N ALA A 86 21.88 5.32 6.18
CA ALA A 86 21.99 6.46 5.27
C ALA A 86 20.66 7.20 5.06
N LEU A 87 19.52 6.53 5.26
CA LEU A 87 18.18 7.12 5.12
C LEU A 87 17.71 7.84 6.40
N GLY A 88 18.42 7.62 7.51
CA GLY A 88 18.16 8.29 8.77
C GLY A 88 16.96 7.73 9.54
N LEU A 89 16.66 8.41 10.65
CA LEU A 89 15.61 8.02 11.60
C LEU A 89 14.79 9.24 12.02
N PRO A 90 13.56 9.01 12.52
CA PRO A 90 12.80 7.75 12.52
C PRO A 90 12.24 7.41 11.13
N GLY A 91 11.91 6.15 10.85
CA GLY A 91 11.14 5.72 9.68
C GLY A 91 9.81 5.06 10.04
N GLY A 92 9.02 4.70 9.03
CA GLY A 92 7.70 4.09 9.15
C GLY A 92 6.57 5.09 8.93
N TYR A 93 5.49 4.94 9.72
CA TYR A 93 4.35 5.86 9.74
C TYR A 93 4.33 6.70 11.01
N ARG A 94 4.08 8.01 10.88
CA ARG A 94 3.93 8.97 11.97
C ARG A 94 2.45 9.28 12.22
N ASP A 95 1.96 8.96 13.42
CA ASP A 95 0.59 9.27 13.83
C ASP A 95 0.37 10.77 14.15
N SER A 96 -0.87 11.15 14.48
CA SER A 96 -1.23 12.54 14.81
C SER A 96 -0.58 13.06 16.10
N ASP A 97 -0.16 12.16 16.97
CA ASP A 97 0.56 12.47 18.22
C ASP A 97 2.08 12.61 18.00
N GLY A 98 2.55 12.32 16.79
CA GLY A 98 3.95 12.40 16.39
C GLY A 98 4.76 11.13 16.67
N ASN A 99 4.12 10.03 17.09
CA ASN A 99 4.80 8.75 17.31
C ASN A 99 5.01 8.03 15.99
N TRP A 100 6.18 7.39 15.87
CA TRP A 100 6.53 6.59 14.72
C TRP A 100 6.33 5.11 14.99
N SER A 101 5.76 4.40 14.03
CA SER A 101 5.53 2.96 14.07
C SER A 101 6.06 2.30 12.81
N GLY A 102 6.62 1.09 12.95
CA GLY A 102 7.09 0.32 11.81
C GLY A 102 5.95 -0.04 10.86
N HIS A 103 6.13 0.22 9.56
CA HIS A 103 5.02 0.18 8.60
C HIS A 103 5.47 -0.11 7.17
N TYR A 104 4.53 -0.57 6.34
CA TYR A 104 4.71 -0.85 4.90
C TYR A 104 3.56 -0.24 4.10
N TRP A 105 3.88 0.34 2.94
CA TRP A 105 2.94 0.99 2.03
C TRP A 105 3.40 0.80 0.57
N VAL A 106 2.59 1.26 -0.38
CA VAL A 106 2.96 1.29 -1.80
C VAL A 106 3.27 2.73 -2.20
N ALA A 107 4.30 2.91 -3.03
CA ALA A 107 4.64 4.19 -3.60
C ALA A 107 4.97 4.05 -5.10
N ASP A 108 4.97 5.17 -5.81
CA ASP A 108 5.53 5.24 -7.15
C ASP A 108 7.07 5.15 -7.13
N GLY A 109 7.69 5.04 -8.31
CA GLY A 109 9.13 4.81 -8.45
C GLY A 109 10.01 5.91 -7.84
N ASP A 110 9.51 7.16 -7.82
CA ASP A 110 10.24 8.33 -7.35
C ASP A 110 9.86 8.74 -5.92
N PHE A 111 8.94 8.01 -5.28
CA PHE A 111 8.41 8.28 -3.94
C PHE A 111 7.78 9.69 -3.81
N GLU A 112 7.14 10.15 -4.87
CA GLU A 112 6.33 11.39 -4.88
C GLU A 112 4.87 11.10 -4.51
N LEU A 113 4.43 9.85 -4.66
CA LEU A 113 3.06 9.41 -4.43
C LEU A 113 3.03 8.17 -3.51
N VAL A 114 2.21 8.23 -2.45
CA VAL A 114 1.98 7.11 -1.53
C VAL A 114 0.53 6.65 -1.58
N VAL A 115 0.35 5.34 -1.58
CA VAL A 115 -0.93 4.65 -1.37
C VAL A 115 -0.81 3.71 -0.18
N ASP A 116 -1.66 3.91 0.82
CA ASP A 116 -1.75 3.06 1.99
C ASP A 116 -3.20 2.79 2.35
N ILE A 117 -3.52 1.51 2.53
CA ILE A 117 -4.86 1.04 2.88
C ILE A 117 -4.90 0.48 4.31
N THR A 118 -3.90 0.81 5.13
CA THR A 118 -3.73 0.29 6.49
C THR A 118 -3.24 1.34 7.50
N ALA A 119 -3.23 2.62 7.14
CA ALA A 119 -2.83 3.72 8.04
C ALA A 119 -3.73 3.82 9.28
N ASP A 120 -4.99 3.39 9.17
CA ASP A 120 -5.97 3.38 10.25
C ASP A 120 -5.57 2.50 11.45
N GLN A 121 -4.64 1.56 11.29
CA GLN A 121 -4.10 0.82 12.43
C GLN A 121 -3.32 1.72 13.42
N PHE A 122 -2.93 2.93 12.97
CA PHE A 122 -2.26 3.97 13.77
C PHE A 122 -3.14 5.21 13.96
N GLY A 123 -4.44 5.13 13.64
CA GLY A 123 -5.36 6.27 13.74
C GLY A 123 -5.43 7.18 12.51
N GLY A 124 -4.81 6.78 11.39
CA GLY A 124 -4.99 7.44 10.09
C GLY A 124 -6.31 7.09 9.39
N GLU A 125 -6.46 7.54 8.15
CA GLU A 125 -7.62 7.18 7.31
C GLU A 125 -7.50 5.73 6.79
N PRO A 126 -8.62 5.02 6.55
CA PRO A 126 -8.60 3.64 6.04
C PRO A 126 -7.97 3.49 4.64
N VAL A 127 -8.02 4.56 3.84
CA VAL A 127 -7.41 4.67 2.51
C VAL A 127 -6.74 6.04 2.42
N VAL A 128 -5.44 6.04 2.16
CA VAL A 128 -4.61 7.22 2.02
C VAL A 128 -4.01 7.20 0.62
N VAL A 129 -4.22 8.29 -0.12
CA VAL A 129 -3.52 8.61 -1.37
C VAL A 129 -2.99 10.02 -1.22
N ILE A 130 -1.67 10.18 -1.13
CA ILE A 130 -1.01 11.48 -0.90
C ILE A 130 0.13 11.71 -1.87
N GLU A 131 0.24 12.96 -2.33
CA GLU A 131 1.36 13.48 -3.12
C GLU A 131 2.29 14.28 -2.21
N ASP A 132 3.48 14.62 -2.69
CA ASP A 132 4.45 15.49 -2.01
C ASP A 132 4.82 14.99 -0.60
N VAL A 133 5.34 13.76 -0.53
CA VAL A 133 5.62 13.04 0.72
C VAL A 133 6.72 13.69 1.58
N ALA A 134 7.46 14.67 1.04
CA ALA A 134 8.48 15.41 1.77
C ALA A 134 7.88 16.05 3.04
N ASP A 135 8.34 15.62 4.22
CA ASP A 135 7.87 16.01 5.56
C ASP A 135 6.53 15.42 6.04
N GLY A 136 5.96 14.48 5.28
CA GLY A 136 4.68 13.82 5.54
C GLY A 136 4.68 12.80 6.69
N ALA A 137 3.61 12.01 6.73
CA ALA A 137 3.43 10.94 7.72
C ALA A 137 4.22 9.66 7.39
N TYR A 138 4.87 9.58 6.24
CA TYR A 138 5.58 8.39 5.77
C TYR A 138 7.06 8.70 5.61
N ARG A 139 7.90 7.75 6.04
CA ARG A 139 9.33 7.81 5.76
C ARG A 139 9.90 6.42 5.63
N GLU A 140 10.37 6.08 4.45
CA GLU A 140 11.14 4.88 4.19
C GLU A 140 12.50 4.97 4.87
N ASN A 141 12.90 3.87 5.48
CA ASN A 141 14.29 3.71 5.91
C ASN A 141 14.73 2.24 5.93
N TYR A 142 13.94 1.34 5.34
CA TYR A 142 14.38 -0.03 5.11
C TYR A 142 15.21 -0.14 3.83
N VAL A 143 16.24 -0.98 3.86
CA VAL A 143 16.97 -1.40 2.66
C VAL A 143 16.00 -2.13 1.72
N SER A 144 15.99 -1.78 0.43
CA SER A 144 15.02 -2.35 -0.53
C SER A 144 15.06 -3.89 -0.59
N ALA A 145 16.26 -4.48 -0.48
CA ALA A 145 16.41 -5.93 -0.42
C ALA A 145 15.73 -6.55 0.81
N ALA A 146 15.82 -5.88 1.97
CA ALA A 146 15.17 -6.34 3.19
C ALA A 146 13.64 -6.29 3.09
N VAL A 147 13.08 -5.28 2.43
CA VAL A 147 11.64 -5.24 2.13
C VAL A 147 11.24 -6.48 1.32
N VAL A 148 11.96 -6.80 0.24
CA VAL A 148 11.69 -7.98 -0.59
C VAL A 148 11.75 -9.28 0.21
N GLU A 149 12.72 -9.41 1.12
CA GLU A 149 12.87 -10.56 2.02
C GLU A 149 11.70 -10.67 3.00
N ARG A 150 11.33 -9.58 3.70
CA ARG A 150 10.22 -9.57 4.66
C ARG A 150 8.85 -9.81 4.05
N LEU A 151 8.70 -9.53 2.75
CA LEU A 151 7.48 -9.84 2.02
C LEU A 151 7.37 -11.33 1.67
N LYS A 152 8.44 -12.13 1.73
CA LYS A 152 8.38 -13.57 1.40
C LYS A 152 7.36 -14.33 2.24
N ASP A 153 7.32 -14.07 3.54
CA ASP A 153 6.45 -14.78 4.50
C ASP A 153 4.95 -14.57 4.23
N VAL A 154 4.59 -13.53 3.47
CA VAL A 154 3.19 -13.19 3.17
C VAL A 154 2.81 -13.55 1.72
N ARG A 155 3.76 -13.97 0.88
CA ARG A 155 3.54 -14.22 -0.57
C ARG A 155 2.46 -15.25 -0.84
N ASP A 156 2.52 -16.41 -0.20
CA ASP A 156 1.57 -17.49 -0.48
C ASP A 156 0.15 -17.10 -0.10
N ARG A 157 -0.01 -16.36 1.01
CA ARG A 157 -1.32 -15.84 1.42
C ARG A 157 -1.84 -14.80 0.43
N VAL A 158 -0.99 -13.87 0.01
CA VAL A 158 -1.36 -12.84 -0.97
C VAL A 158 -1.68 -13.47 -2.32
N ALA A 159 -0.95 -14.49 -2.76
CA ALA A 159 -1.23 -15.20 -4.01
C ALA A 159 -2.64 -15.81 -4.01
N GLY A 160 -3.04 -16.50 -2.94
CA GLY A 160 -4.40 -17.03 -2.83
C GLY A 160 -5.47 -15.94 -2.85
N TRP A 161 -5.21 -14.79 -2.22
CA TRP A 161 -6.12 -13.65 -2.30
C TRP A 161 -6.16 -13.02 -3.70
N LEU A 162 -5.06 -12.98 -4.44
CA LEU A 162 -5.03 -12.47 -5.81
C LEU A 162 -5.82 -13.37 -6.77
N ASP A 163 -5.77 -14.70 -6.58
CA ASP A 163 -6.60 -15.64 -7.34
C ASP A 163 -8.09 -15.40 -7.06
N GLU A 164 -8.46 -15.19 -5.79
CA GLU A 164 -9.83 -14.82 -5.41
C GLU A 164 -10.24 -13.47 -6.00
N TRP A 165 -9.35 -12.47 -5.97
CA TRP A 165 -9.59 -11.14 -6.54
C TRP A 165 -9.88 -11.21 -8.05
N ALA A 166 -9.03 -11.92 -8.80
CA ALA A 166 -9.18 -12.11 -10.24
C ALA A 166 -10.46 -12.88 -10.60
N SER A 167 -10.99 -13.72 -9.71
CA SER A 167 -12.28 -14.39 -9.91
C SER A 167 -13.48 -13.46 -9.73
N GLN A 168 -13.31 -12.36 -8.99
CA GLN A 168 -14.37 -11.37 -8.68
C GLN A 168 -14.31 -10.16 -9.60
N HIS A 169 -13.12 -9.83 -10.13
CA HIS A 169 -12.87 -8.69 -10.99
C HIS A 169 -12.37 -9.21 -12.35
N GLU A 170 -13.17 -9.06 -13.40
CA GLU A 170 -12.72 -9.35 -14.76
C GLU A 170 -11.51 -8.48 -15.13
N ILE A 171 -10.65 -8.99 -16.02
CA ILE A 171 -9.45 -8.31 -16.53
C ILE A 171 -9.85 -6.95 -17.15
N GLY A 172 -9.33 -5.84 -16.62
CA GLY A 172 -9.55 -4.48 -17.15
C GLY A 172 -10.63 -3.66 -16.44
N TRP A 173 -10.78 -3.82 -15.13
CA TRP A 173 -11.81 -3.16 -14.32
C TRP A 173 -11.75 -1.61 -14.35
N SER A 174 -10.55 -1.01 -14.45
CA SER A 174 -10.37 0.45 -14.65
C SER A 174 -10.94 0.95 -15.99
N ALA A 175 -10.79 0.18 -17.07
CA ALA A 175 -11.29 0.55 -18.40
C ALA A 175 -12.83 0.65 -18.45
N ALA A 176 -13.54 -0.09 -17.59
CA ALA A 176 -15.00 -0.01 -17.48
C ALA A 176 -15.48 1.29 -16.80
N HIS A 177 -14.77 1.77 -15.77
CA HIS A 177 -15.15 2.97 -15.02
C HIS A 177 -14.73 4.29 -15.70
N SER A 178 -13.65 4.25 -16.49
CA SER A 178 -13.26 5.36 -17.38
C SER A 178 -14.30 5.68 -18.48
N SER A 179 -15.21 4.75 -18.79
CA SER A 179 -16.27 4.94 -19.80
C SER A 179 -17.51 5.66 -19.28
N LEU A 180 -17.75 5.65 -17.96
CA LEU A 180 -18.90 6.32 -17.34
C LEU A 180 -18.65 7.81 -17.05
N GLY A 181 -17.38 8.25 -17.03
CA GLY A 181 -17.00 9.65 -16.78
C GLY A 181 -16.91 10.55 -18.02
N ARG A 182 -16.84 10.00 -19.24
CA ARG A 182 -16.71 10.78 -20.50
C ARG A 182 -18.05 11.07 -21.19
N GLY A 183 -19.15 10.90 -20.47
CA GLY A 183 -20.51 11.05 -20.98
C GLY A 183 -21.27 12.27 -20.49
N LEU A 184 -20.63 13.27 -19.85
CA LEU A 184 -21.28 14.53 -19.46
C LEU A 184 -20.26 15.67 -19.41
N ARG A 185 -19.99 16.29 -20.57
CA ARG A 185 -19.81 17.74 -20.77
C ARG A 185 -19.58 18.06 -22.24
#